data_AF-A0A8T5L9Z2-F1
#
_entry.id   AF-A0A8T5L9Z2-F1
#
_cell.length_a   1.000
_cell.length_b   1.000
_cell.length_c   1.000
_cell.angle_alpha   90.00
_cell.angle_beta   90.00
_cell.angle_gamma   90.00
#
_symmetry.space_group_name_H-M   'P 1'
#
loop_
_entity.id
_entity.type
_entity.pdbx_description
1 polymer ?
#
loop_
_entity_poly.entity_id
_entity_poly.type
_entity_poly.pdbx_seq_one_letter_code
_entity_poly.pdbx_strand_id
1 'polypeptide(L)'
;MKSLDILSKLKCRTVFRMNLVKELNMKPEHVKQYAKLIKKAKPMFVEIKGFMSVGFARQRLGYERMPFYEEMHNFAKELAKETGLKILDSHKRSRAFVLGKNKKDLKIRKDQL
;
A
#
# COMPACT_ATOMS: atom_id res chain seq x y z
N MET A 1 -2.74 18.50 8.43
CA MET A 1 -2.91 17.11 8.93
C MET A 1 -1.87 16.81 10.00
N LYS A 2 -2.27 16.79 11.29
CA LYS A 2 -1.38 16.57 12.45
C LYS A 2 -0.95 15.10 12.61
N SER A 3 -1.77 14.13 12.21
CA SER A 3 -1.50 12.70 12.44
C SER A 3 -0.31 12.14 11.67
N LEU A 4 -0.10 12.57 10.41
CA LEU A 4 1.08 12.15 9.62
C LEU A 4 2.38 12.69 10.22
N ASP A 5 2.34 13.91 10.77
CA ASP A 5 3.49 14.50 11.46
C ASP A 5 3.82 13.72 12.74
N ILE A 6 2.80 13.28 13.48
CA ILE A 6 2.99 12.41 14.65
C ILE A 6 3.60 11.06 14.23
N LEU A 7 3.09 10.41 13.17
CA LEU A 7 3.60 9.12 12.70
C LEU A 7 5.11 9.16 12.45
N SER A 8 5.61 10.26 11.86
CA SER A 8 7.04 10.45 11.58
C SER A 8 7.94 10.55 12.81
N LYS A 9 7.36 10.78 14.00
CA LYS A 9 8.09 10.95 15.27
C LYS A 9 8.00 9.72 16.17
N LEU A 10 7.16 8.73 15.83
CA LEU A 10 6.99 7.53 16.64
C LEU A 10 8.24 6.64 16.59
N LYS A 11 8.74 6.23 17.75
CA LYS A 11 9.88 5.31 17.90
C LYS A 11 9.42 3.84 17.91
N CYS A 12 8.57 3.46 16.97
CA CYS A 12 8.04 2.11 16.85
C CYS A 12 7.88 1.70 15.38
N ARG A 13 7.49 0.44 15.14
CA ARG A 13 7.20 -0.05 13.79
C ARG A 13 5.95 0.63 13.24
N THR A 14 6.11 1.45 12.22
CA THR A 14 5.02 2.20 11.59
C THR A 14 4.68 1.66 10.20
N VAL A 15 3.38 1.64 9.89
CA VAL A 15 2.87 1.22 8.58
C VAL A 15 1.90 2.28 8.06
N PHE A 16 2.08 2.68 6.81
CA PHE A 16 1.09 3.44 6.05
C PHE A 16 0.33 2.47 5.16
N ARG A 17 -0.91 2.12 5.52
CA ARG A 17 -1.74 1.21 4.72
C ARG A 17 -2.70 2.00 3.84
N MET A 18 -2.81 1.61 2.58
CA MET A 18 -3.83 2.10 1.66
C MET A 18 -4.59 0.95 1.01
N ASN A 19 -5.90 1.11 0.87
CA ASN A 19 -6.73 0.19 0.12
C ASN A 19 -6.96 0.76 -1.28
N LEU A 20 -6.53 0.03 -2.30
CA LEU A 20 -6.72 0.41 -3.70
C LEU A 20 -8.07 -0.06 -4.21
N VAL A 21 -8.80 0.85 -4.84
CA VAL A 21 -10.12 0.66 -5.44
C VAL A 21 -10.04 1.18 -6.87
N LYS A 22 -10.35 0.31 -7.83
CA LYS A 22 -10.28 0.63 -9.25
C LYS A 22 -11.25 1.79 -9.57
N GLU A 23 -10.85 2.66 -10.48
CA GLU A 23 -11.61 3.87 -10.88
C GLU A 23 -11.94 4.85 -9.73
N LEU A 24 -11.34 4.70 -8.55
CA LEU A 24 -11.57 5.59 -7.41
C LEU A 24 -10.27 6.27 -6.95
N ASN A 25 -9.23 5.48 -6.64
CA ASN A 25 -7.99 6.03 -6.07
C ASN A 25 -6.71 5.42 -6.67
N MET A 26 -6.81 4.91 -7.89
CA MET A 26 -5.68 4.26 -8.60
C MET A 26 -5.22 5.01 -9.85
N LYS A 27 -5.78 6.18 -10.14
CA LYS A 27 -5.35 7.00 -11.30
C LYS A 27 -3.89 7.49 -11.14
N PRO A 28 -3.16 7.76 -12.25
CA PRO A 28 -1.75 8.17 -12.21
C PRO A 28 -1.46 9.39 -11.31
N GLU A 29 -2.36 10.36 -11.24
CA GLU A 29 -2.22 11.54 -10.39
C GLU A 29 -2.17 11.20 -8.89
N HIS A 30 -2.86 10.13 -8.48
CA HIS A 30 -2.88 9.71 -7.08
C HIS A 30 -1.52 9.18 -6.62
N VAL A 31 -0.71 8.60 -7.52
CA VAL A 31 0.64 8.11 -7.16
C VAL A 31 1.47 9.23 -6.55
N LYS A 32 1.52 10.40 -7.21
CA LYS A 32 2.27 11.57 -6.73
C LYS A 32 1.69 12.12 -5.44
N GLN A 33 0.36 12.16 -5.32
CA GLN A 33 -0.32 12.63 -4.11
C GLN A 33 0.00 11.72 -2.91
N TYR A 34 -0.10 10.40 -3.07
CA TYR A 34 0.26 9.45 -2.02
C TYR A 34 1.74 9.47 -1.69
N ALA A 35 2.62 9.59 -2.69
CA ALA A 35 4.05 9.72 -2.46
C ALA A 35 4.38 10.93 -1.57
N LYS A 36 3.71 12.08 -1.77
CA LYS A 36 3.85 13.26 -0.91
C LYS A 36 3.44 12.97 0.53
N LEU A 37 2.32 12.26 0.73
CA LEU A 37 1.84 11.88 2.07
C LEU A 37 2.78 10.88 2.77
N ILE A 38 3.27 9.88 2.03
CA ILE A 38 4.22 8.87 2.54
C ILE A 38 5.53 9.54 2.93
N LYS A 39 6.09 10.42 2.08
CA LYS A 39 7.32 11.17 2.38
C LYS A 39 7.16 12.05 3.62
N LYS A 40 5.98 12.64 3.82
CA LYS A 40 5.66 13.40 5.03
C LYS A 40 5.61 12.50 6.27
N ALA A 41 4.94 11.35 6.16
CA ALA A 41 4.71 10.47 7.30
C ALA A 41 5.92 9.60 7.68
N LYS A 42 6.88 9.43 6.76
CA LYS A 42 8.11 8.63 6.90
C LYS A 42 7.89 7.26 7.57
N PRO A 43 6.91 6.46 7.11
CA PRO A 43 6.63 5.16 7.73
C PRO A 43 7.79 4.18 7.46
N MET A 44 7.92 3.16 8.30
CA MET A 44 8.85 2.05 8.02
C MET A 44 8.39 1.21 6.82
N PHE A 45 7.07 1.01 6.69
CA PHE A 45 6.49 0.27 5.57
C PHE A 45 5.28 0.98 4.98
N VAL A 46 5.06 0.75 3.69
CA VAL A 46 3.81 1.09 3.01
C VAL A 46 3.15 -0.22 2.59
N GLU A 47 1.92 -0.44 3.03
CA GLU A 47 1.14 -1.61 2.64
C GLU A 47 0.05 -1.19 1.66
N ILE A 48 0.07 -1.82 0.48
CA ILE A 48 -0.92 -1.59 -0.57
C ILE A 48 -1.80 -2.83 -0.60
N LYS A 49 -3.09 -2.66 -0.34
CA LYS A 49 -4.06 -3.77 -0.28
C LYS A 49 -5.19 -3.55 -1.28
N GLY A 50 -5.56 -4.59 -1.99
CA GLY A 50 -6.66 -4.53 -2.96
C GLY A 50 -7.99 -4.53 -2.24
N PHE A 51 -8.91 -3.69 -2.70
CA PHE A 51 -10.30 -3.78 -2.30
C PHE A 51 -10.88 -5.15 -2.69
N MET A 52 -11.62 -5.76 -1.76
CA MET A 52 -12.32 -7.01 -1.93
C MET A 52 -13.81 -6.78 -1.76
N SER A 53 -14.60 -7.19 -2.75
CA SER A 53 -16.06 -7.04 -2.75
C SER A 53 -16.72 -8.16 -1.95
N VAL A 54 -16.74 -7.98 -0.62
CA VAL A 54 -17.30 -8.93 0.35
C VAL A 54 -18.38 -8.25 1.20
N GLY A 55 -19.41 -9.01 1.56
CA GLY A 55 -20.54 -8.50 2.35
C GLY A 55 -21.21 -7.28 1.71
N PHE A 56 -21.52 -6.27 2.54
CA PHE A 56 -22.18 -5.04 2.11
C PHE A 56 -21.37 -4.21 1.09
N ALA A 57 -20.05 -4.43 1.00
CA ALA A 57 -19.23 -3.74 0.02
C ALA A 57 -19.62 -4.06 -1.44
N ARG A 58 -20.27 -5.21 -1.67
CA ARG A 58 -20.83 -5.61 -2.97
C ARG A 58 -21.90 -4.65 -3.46
N GLN A 59 -22.80 -4.22 -2.58
CA GLN A 59 -23.88 -3.29 -2.94
C GLN A 59 -23.35 -1.87 -3.17
N ARG A 60 -22.29 -1.47 -2.45
CA ARG A 60 -21.74 -0.12 -2.53
C ARG A 60 -20.79 0.10 -3.72
N LEU A 61 -19.95 -0.88 -4.03
CA LEU A 61 -18.85 -0.73 -5.00
C LEU A 61 -18.77 -1.85 -6.04
N GLY A 62 -19.55 -2.94 -5.92
CA GLY A 62 -19.51 -4.02 -6.90
C GLY A 62 -18.16 -4.75 -7.00
N TYR A 63 -18.04 -5.66 -7.97
CA TYR A 63 -16.83 -6.46 -8.22
C TYR A 63 -15.88 -5.75 -9.21
N GLU A 64 -16.44 -4.93 -10.10
CA GLU A 64 -15.74 -4.14 -11.10
C GLU A 64 -14.75 -3.13 -10.49
N ARG A 65 -14.99 -2.71 -9.24
CA ARG A 65 -14.09 -1.84 -8.49
C ARG A 65 -12.95 -2.59 -7.80
N MET A 66 -12.96 -3.91 -7.78
CA MET A 66 -11.85 -4.70 -7.24
C MET A 66 -10.66 -4.67 -8.20
N PRO A 67 -9.48 -4.18 -7.79
CA PRO A 67 -8.33 -4.15 -8.68
C PRO A 67 -7.72 -5.53 -8.85
N PHE A 68 -7.22 -5.80 -10.05
CA PHE A 68 -6.42 -6.98 -10.35
C PHE A 68 -5.01 -6.84 -9.80
N TYR A 69 -4.35 -7.99 -9.58
CA TYR A 69 -2.98 -8.02 -9.06
C TYR A 69 -2.00 -7.22 -9.92
N GLU A 70 -2.09 -7.32 -11.25
CA GLU A 70 -1.17 -6.59 -12.15
C GLU A 70 -1.42 -5.07 -12.15
N GLU A 71 -2.68 -4.64 -12.06
CA GLU A 71 -3.02 -3.21 -11.92
C GLU A 71 -2.41 -2.64 -10.62
N MET A 72 -2.53 -3.39 -9.52
CA MET A 72 -1.92 -3.03 -8.26
C MET A 72 -0.39 -3.06 -8.30
N HIS A 73 0.19 -4.03 -9.01
CA HIS A 73 1.64 -4.16 -9.16
C HIS A 73 2.22 -2.96 -9.91
N ASN A 74 1.57 -2.53 -11.00
CA ASN A 74 1.95 -1.34 -11.75
C ASN A 74 1.85 -0.09 -10.88
N PHE A 75 0.76 0.06 -10.14
CA PHE A 75 0.61 1.17 -9.18
C PHE A 75 1.71 1.16 -8.11
N ALA A 76 2.03 -0.02 -7.56
CA ALA A 76 3.08 -0.20 -6.56
C ALA A 76 4.47 0.15 -7.11
N LYS A 77 4.76 -0.17 -8.38
CA LYS A 77 6.01 0.18 -9.06
C LYS A 77 6.16 1.69 -9.23
N GLU A 78 5.13 2.38 -9.72
CA GLU A 78 5.16 3.83 -9.86
C GLU A 78 5.29 4.52 -8.50
N LEU A 79 4.59 4.03 -7.48
CA LEU A 79 4.71 4.55 -6.12
C LEU A 79 6.11 4.32 -5.53
N ALA A 80 6.70 3.15 -5.77
CA ALA A 80 8.07 2.83 -5.37
C ALA A 80 9.06 3.81 -6.00
N LYS A 81 8.94 4.08 -7.31
CA LYS A 81 9.75 5.06 -8.04
C LYS A 81 9.62 6.46 -7.45
N GLU A 82 8.40 6.94 -7.22
CA GLU A 82 8.14 8.29 -6.69
C GLU A 82 8.59 8.45 -5.23
N THR A 83 8.53 7.39 -4.42
CA THR A 83 8.91 7.43 -2.99
C THR A 83 10.37 7.09 -2.72
N GLY A 84 11.05 6.40 -3.65
CA GLY A 84 12.38 5.81 -3.43
C GLY A 84 12.35 4.55 -2.55
N LEU A 85 11.16 4.00 -2.26
CA LEU A 85 11.01 2.73 -1.56
C LEU A 85 11.13 1.55 -2.54
N LYS A 86 11.39 0.36 -2.02
CA LYS A 86 11.44 -0.88 -2.80
C LYS A 86 10.23 -1.73 -2.48
N ILE A 87 9.68 -2.43 -3.48
CA ILE A 87 8.72 -3.52 -3.23
C ILE A 87 9.51 -4.65 -2.56
N LEU A 88 9.17 -4.95 -1.30
CA LEU A 88 9.88 -5.95 -0.50
C LEU A 88 9.26 -7.33 -0.64
N ASP A 89 7.93 -7.38 -0.73
CA ASP A 89 7.16 -8.61 -0.89
C ASP A 89 5.76 -8.36 -1.44
N SER A 90 5.12 -9.42 -1.91
CA SER A 90 3.76 -9.41 -2.45
C SER A 90 3.05 -10.74 -2.20
N HIS A 91 1.75 -10.69 -1.95
CA HIS A 91 0.92 -11.88 -1.82
C HIS A 91 -0.25 -11.83 -2.80
N LYS A 92 -0.16 -12.64 -3.87
CA LYS A 92 -1.13 -12.61 -4.99
C LYS A 92 -2.55 -12.92 -4.56
N ARG A 93 -2.76 -13.95 -3.73
CA ARG A 93 -4.09 -14.37 -3.25
C ARG A 93 -4.77 -13.27 -2.42
N SER A 94 -4.01 -12.58 -1.58
CA SER A 94 -4.53 -11.50 -0.73
C SER A 94 -4.50 -10.13 -1.40
N ARG A 95 -4.03 -10.04 -2.65
CA ARG A 95 -3.82 -8.78 -3.40
C ARG A 95 -3.14 -7.73 -2.53
N ALA A 96 -1.94 -8.08 -2.05
CA ALA A 96 -1.20 -7.22 -1.12
C ALA A 96 0.25 -7.04 -1.59
N PHE A 97 0.77 -5.84 -1.41
CA PHE A 97 2.18 -5.50 -1.62
C PHE A 97 2.69 -4.76 -0.39
N VAL A 98 3.95 -4.99 -0.04
CA VAL A 98 4.64 -4.25 1.01
C VAL A 98 5.86 -3.56 0.42
N LEU A 99 5.93 -2.25 0.60
CA LEU A 99 7.08 -1.43 0.22
C LEU A 99 7.84 -1.00 1.48
N GLY A 100 9.14 -0.79 1.34
CA GLY A 100 10.01 -0.31 2.42
C GLY A 100 11.46 -0.15 1.95
N LYS A 101 12.37 0.09 2.89
CA LYS A 101 13.80 0.32 2.58
C LYS A 101 14.58 -0.99 2.43
N ASN A 102 14.39 -1.92 3.36
CA ASN A 102 15.13 -3.17 3.43
C ASN A 102 14.21 -4.36 3.73
N LYS A 103 14.36 -5.45 2.96
CA LYS A 103 13.56 -6.67 3.13
C LYS A 103 13.81 -7.35 4.49
N LYS A 104 15.01 -7.21 5.06
CA LYS A 104 15.36 -7.74 6.39
C LYS A 104 14.47 -7.17 7.49
N ASP A 105 13.96 -5.95 7.33
CA ASP A 105 13.12 -5.29 8.33
C ASP A 105 11.71 -5.91 8.41
N LEU A 106 11.30 -6.71 7.43
CA LEU A 106 10.03 -7.43 7.49
C LEU A 106 10.03 -8.50 8.59
N LYS A 107 11.21 -9.03 8.97
CA LYS A 107 11.36 -10.08 9.98
C LYS A 107 10.41 -11.27 9.76
N ILE A 108 10.18 -11.64 8.48
CA ILE A 108 9.38 -12.82 8.12
C ILE A 108 10.13 -14.06 8.62
N ARG A 109 9.47 -14.85 9.45
CA ARG A 109 10.03 -16.12 9.91
C ARG A 109 9.67 -17.21 8.90
N LYS A 110 10.66 -18.00 8.49
CA LYS A 110 10.54 -18.96 7.38
C LYS A 110 9.65 -20.17 7.72
N ASP A 111 9.45 -20.44 9.01
CA ASP A 111 8.56 -21.47 9.57
C ASP A 111 7.07 -21.09 9.46
N GLN A 112 6.74 -19.88 9.01
CA GLN A 112 5.36 -19.38 8.89
C GLN A 112 4.94 -19.10 7.44
N LEU A 113 5.69 -19.61 6.46
CA LEU A 113 5.40 -19.49 5.02
C LEU A 113 4.72 -20.74 4.47
#